data_AF-A0A9E8D7X4-F1
#
_entry.id   AF-A0A9E8D7X4-F1
#
_cell.length_a   1.000
_cell.length_b   1.000
_cell.length_c   1.000
_cell.angle_alpha   90.00
_cell.angle_beta   90.00
_cell.angle_gamma   90.00
#
_symmetry.space_group_name_H-M   'P 1'
#
loop_
_entity.id
_entity.type
_entity.pdbx_description
1 polymer ?
#
loop_
_entity_poly.entity_id
_entity_poly.type
_entity_poly.pdbx_seq_one_letter_code
_entity_poly.pdbx_strand_id
1 'polypeptide(L)'
;MTTLSTAKNLQTLYLGILGRAADPEGFNYWLDQLESGAVTLEGVMSIMLQSEEFQARRTELAELEDNGWVNEVYQSLFAREAEAEGIEYWVEQASSGQSQQALLQGFMAGASATDAEALEAYASIANFYSSNVDADSYDAERSLVQDGFRSNEQLYQDLEALDATYDTLSVEQAGESLEGRPLYSATVGEGARKLMIVTQQHGDEPTGTEAAMHLLEWLSGDSEAAQALREQVTLTVMPRVNPDGFERWEGLVAGELDPETTIDPRRNSEDIDLNRTWDSSEVIDASLIPETTAVRQVIEATQPELILDYHNQNNYINESGELDTMSVLWPTNDDVDPTITATAQQAAVAISQGLEDFDYGYLSLFPGGDTPQIARNGIAIDGVPTLLIEQRGLEELSLKALEGLELDFDAVSSAIVLEGVLSMLGVVEAMGQNSFDSIDPALATLIPERGERIEFDEIYAEEIEWAGEGEESYQGEIVAGLDTLMESTPIIGTSEPLPQELQVA
;
A
#
# COMPACT_ATOMS: atom_id res chain seq x y z
N MET A 1 -2.99 -19.15 -6.70
CA MET A 1 -1.69 -18.79 -7.31
C MET A 1 -1.83 -18.52 -8.80
N THR A 2 -1.88 -17.23 -9.14
CA THR A 2 -1.39 -16.65 -10.40
C THR A 2 0.04 -17.14 -10.70
N THR A 3 0.46 -17.12 -11.97
CA THR A 3 1.87 -17.36 -12.31
C THR A 3 2.55 -16.00 -12.45
N LEU A 4 3.47 -15.69 -11.53
CA LEU A 4 4.23 -14.43 -11.53
C LEU A 4 4.82 -14.10 -12.90
N SER A 5 4.92 -12.80 -13.23
CA SER A 5 5.56 -12.32 -14.46
C SER A 5 7.05 -12.68 -14.49
N THR A 6 7.70 -12.63 -15.67
CA THR A 6 9.16 -12.86 -15.76
C THR A 6 9.95 -11.81 -14.96
N ALA A 7 9.42 -10.58 -14.88
CA ALA A 7 9.94 -9.50 -14.05
C ALA A 7 9.81 -9.81 -12.54
N LYS A 8 8.60 -10.14 -12.04
CA LYS A 8 8.40 -10.51 -10.63
C LYS A 8 9.24 -11.73 -10.23
N ASN A 9 9.28 -12.78 -11.06
CA ASN A 9 10.16 -13.94 -10.82
C ASN A 9 11.65 -13.56 -10.71
N LEU A 10 12.13 -12.60 -11.51
CA LEU A 10 13.50 -12.10 -11.43
C LEU A 10 13.73 -11.31 -10.13
N GLN A 11 12.76 -10.48 -9.71
CA GLN A 11 12.83 -9.79 -8.41
C GLN A 11 12.82 -10.78 -7.25
N THR A 12 12.00 -11.84 -7.28
CA THR A 12 12.06 -12.95 -6.31
C THR A 12 13.44 -13.59 -6.20
N LEU A 13 14.24 -13.64 -7.27
CA LEU A 13 15.64 -14.08 -7.18
C LEU A 13 16.54 -13.05 -6.50
N TYR A 14 16.39 -11.76 -6.80
CA TYR A 14 17.17 -10.71 -6.15
C TYR A 14 16.84 -10.61 -4.66
N LEU A 15 15.56 -10.63 -4.31
CA LEU A 15 15.06 -10.72 -2.94
C LEU A 15 15.58 -12.00 -2.24
N GLY A 16 15.27 -13.19 -2.77
CA GLY A 16 15.63 -14.45 -2.11
C GLY A 16 17.12 -14.82 -2.07
N ILE A 17 17.95 -14.26 -2.97
CA ILE A 17 19.41 -14.53 -3.01
C ILE A 17 20.21 -13.39 -2.38
N LEU A 18 19.84 -12.13 -2.66
CA LEU A 18 20.61 -10.93 -2.33
C LEU A 18 19.92 -10.02 -1.30
N GLY A 19 18.64 -10.24 -0.97
CA GLY A 19 17.88 -9.49 0.03
C GLY A 19 17.66 -8.03 -0.31
N ARG A 20 17.69 -7.69 -1.60
CA ARG A 20 17.46 -6.37 -2.16
C ARG A 20 16.65 -6.50 -3.44
N ALA A 21 15.97 -5.45 -3.88
CA ALA A 21 15.51 -5.37 -5.26
C ALA A 21 16.69 -5.33 -6.24
N ALA A 22 16.46 -5.69 -7.50
CA ALA A 22 17.46 -5.58 -8.54
C ALA A 22 17.97 -4.14 -8.73
N ASP A 23 19.23 -3.98 -9.10
CA ASP A 23 19.72 -2.69 -9.62
C ASP A 23 19.24 -2.48 -11.07
N PRO A 24 18.97 -1.25 -11.54
CA PRO A 24 18.37 -1.01 -12.84
C PRO A 24 19.15 -1.60 -14.03
N GLU A 25 20.49 -1.57 -14.01
CA GLU A 25 21.31 -2.19 -15.07
C GLU A 25 21.21 -3.72 -15.05
N GLY A 26 21.37 -4.35 -13.87
CA GLY A 26 21.28 -5.78 -13.68
C GLY A 26 19.87 -6.35 -13.94
N PHE A 27 18.83 -5.60 -13.58
CA PHE A 27 17.43 -5.93 -13.86
C PHE A 27 17.18 -6.03 -15.37
N ASN A 28 17.41 -4.92 -16.09
CA ASN A 28 17.21 -4.83 -17.53
C ASN A 28 18.07 -5.86 -18.30
N TYR A 29 19.31 -6.09 -17.87
CA TYR A 29 20.17 -7.10 -18.47
C TYR A 29 19.60 -8.52 -18.33
N TRP A 30 19.21 -8.95 -17.14
CA TRP A 30 18.68 -10.31 -16.96
C TRP A 30 17.31 -10.49 -17.61
N LEU A 31 16.46 -9.45 -17.61
CA LEU A 31 15.15 -9.49 -18.27
C LEU A 31 15.29 -9.72 -19.79
N ASP A 32 16.14 -8.97 -20.50
CA ASP A 32 16.44 -9.22 -21.93
C ASP A 32 16.96 -10.64 -22.19
N GLN A 33 17.83 -11.16 -21.33
CA GLN A 33 18.38 -12.51 -21.49
C GLN A 33 17.33 -13.61 -21.22
N LEU A 34 16.35 -13.36 -20.34
CA LEU A 34 15.22 -14.26 -20.08
C LEU A 34 14.19 -14.21 -21.21
N GLU A 35 13.76 -13.02 -21.63
CA GLU A 35 12.75 -12.82 -22.69
C GLU A 35 13.24 -13.29 -24.07
N SER A 36 14.53 -13.08 -24.38
CA SER A 36 15.15 -13.62 -25.59
C SER A 36 15.35 -15.15 -25.55
N GLY A 37 15.14 -15.79 -24.40
CA GLY A 37 15.38 -17.21 -24.17
C GLY A 37 16.87 -17.60 -24.23
N ALA A 38 17.78 -16.64 -24.00
CA ALA A 38 19.22 -16.88 -23.95
C ALA A 38 19.65 -17.56 -22.65
N VAL A 39 18.93 -17.30 -21.55
CA VAL A 39 19.09 -17.94 -20.24
C VAL A 39 17.71 -18.39 -19.70
N THR A 40 17.70 -19.32 -18.75
CA THR A 40 16.50 -19.67 -17.97
C THR A 40 16.57 -19.03 -16.58
N LEU A 41 15.44 -18.90 -15.89
CA LEU A 41 15.40 -18.40 -14.50
C LEU A 41 16.33 -19.21 -13.56
N GLU A 42 16.34 -20.53 -13.71
CA GLU A 42 17.29 -21.44 -13.04
C GLU A 42 18.76 -21.13 -13.39
N GLY A 43 19.03 -20.73 -14.63
CA GLY A 43 20.36 -20.29 -15.07
C GLY A 43 20.79 -18.96 -14.46
N VAL A 44 19.87 -18.00 -14.30
CA VAL A 44 20.13 -16.73 -13.60
C VAL A 44 20.40 -16.99 -12.13
N MET A 45 19.53 -17.74 -11.44
CA MET A 45 19.72 -18.21 -10.06
C MET A 45 21.08 -18.90 -9.88
N SER A 46 21.44 -19.81 -10.79
CA SER A 46 22.73 -20.52 -10.77
C SER A 46 23.94 -19.59 -10.91
N ILE A 47 23.82 -18.46 -11.61
CA ILE A 47 24.88 -17.47 -11.76
C ILE A 47 24.95 -16.55 -10.53
N MET A 48 23.80 -16.09 -10.01
CA MET A 48 23.72 -15.28 -8.81
C MET A 48 24.30 -16.01 -7.58
N LEU A 49 23.99 -17.30 -7.41
CA LEU A 49 24.57 -18.15 -6.36
C LEU A 49 26.10 -18.38 -6.50
N GLN A 50 26.69 -17.99 -7.63
CA GLN A 50 28.14 -18.02 -7.89
C GLN A 50 28.79 -16.63 -7.91
N SER A 51 28.04 -15.54 -7.66
CA SER A 51 28.58 -14.17 -7.66
C SER A 51 29.43 -13.90 -6.41
N GLU A 52 30.38 -12.96 -6.50
CA GLU A 52 31.15 -12.51 -5.33
C GLU A 52 30.25 -11.83 -4.29
N GLU A 53 29.16 -11.20 -4.74
CA GLU A 53 28.13 -10.55 -3.92
C GLU A 53 27.34 -11.56 -3.07
N PHE A 54 26.83 -12.66 -3.66
CA PHE A 54 26.16 -13.70 -2.87
C PHE A 54 27.13 -14.36 -1.90
N GLN A 55 28.43 -14.50 -2.23
CA GLN A 55 29.40 -15.01 -1.26
C GLN A 55 29.73 -14.01 -0.13
N ALA A 56 29.57 -12.70 -0.35
CA ALA A 56 29.60 -11.68 0.70
C ALA A 56 28.35 -11.79 1.59
N ARG A 57 27.15 -11.72 1.02
CA ARG A 57 25.88 -11.90 1.76
C ARG A 57 25.82 -13.24 2.49
N ARG A 58 26.32 -14.33 1.92
CA ARG A 58 26.42 -15.64 2.61
C ARG A 58 27.50 -15.68 3.69
N THR A 59 28.36 -14.67 3.79
CA THR A 59 29.35 -14.48 4.86
C THR A 59 28.84 -13.52 5.93
N GLU A 60 28.05 -12.50 5.57
CA GLU A 60 27.16 -11.84 6.52
C GLU A 60 26.24 -12.90 7.13
N LEU A 61 25.41 -13.58 6.34
CA LEU A 61 24.65 -14.79 6.70
C LEU A 61 25.54 -16.01 7.09
N ALA A 62 26.70 -15.83 7.78
CA ALA A 62 27.59 -16.86 8.35
C ALA A 62 27.97 -16.80 9.86
N GLU A 63 27.83 -15.70 10.64
CA GLU A 63 28.23 -15.69 12.08
C GLU A 63 27.22 -15.05 13.09
N LEU A 64 25.92 -15.36 13.00
CA LEU A 64 24.90 -15.05 14.04
C LEU A 64 24.84 -16.06 15.19
N GLU A 65 23.92 -15.73 16.09
CA GLU A 65 23.32 -16.53 17.13
C GLU A 65 21.93 -17.04 16.67
N ASP A 66 21.43 -18.11 17.28
CA ASP A 66 20.04 -18.62 17.21
C ASP A 66 19.38 -18.88 15.83
N ASN A 67 20.15 -18.93 14.74
CA ASN A 67 19.75 -19.23 13.35
C ASN A 67 18.93 -18.16 12.62
N GLY A 68 19.05 -16.88 12.97
CA GLY A 68 18.29 -15.78 12.34
C GLY A 68 18.44 -15.59 10.82
N TRP A 69 19.31 -16.32 10.12
CA TRP A 69 19.31 -16.38 8.65
C TRP A 69 18.00 -16.84 8.04
N VAL A 70 17.20 -17.63 8.78
CA VAL A 70 15.85 -18.00 8.33
C VAL A 70 14.97 -16.76 8.32
N ASN A 71 14.99 -15.97 9.40
CA ASN A 71 14.27 -14.69 9.49
C ASN A 71 14.75 -13.70 8.44
N GLU A 72 16.06 -13.57 8.20
CA GLU A 72 16.60 -12.72 7.12
C GLU A 72 16.11 -13.14 5.72
N VAL A 73 15.89 -14.44 5.47
CA VAL A 73 15.33 -14.95 4.20
C VAL A 73 13.81 -14.77 4.13
N TYR A 74 13.07 -14.99 5.23
CA TYR A 74 11.63 -14.70 5.31
C TYR A 74 11.37 -13.19 5.15
N GLN A 75 12.12 -12.33 5.83
CA GLN A 75 12.05 -10.88 5.67
C GLN A 75 12.35 -10.46 4.24
N SER A 76 13.36 -11.07 3.61
CA SER A 76 13.70 -10.77 2.20
C SER A 76 12.61 -11.20 1.20
N LEU A 77 11.87 -12.28 1.46
CA LEU A 77 10.88 -12.84 0.51
C LEU A 77 9.43 -12.41 0.79
N PHE A 78 9.07 -12.28 2.05
CA PHE A 78 7.70 -12.20 2.55
C PHE A 78 7.47 -10.98 3.46
N ALA A 79 8.51 -10.17 3.73
CA ALA A 79 8.47 -9.03 4.65
C ALA A 79 7.99 -9.38 6.08
N ARG A 80 8.42 -10.53 6.62
CA ARG A 80 8.03 -10.98 7.96
C ARG A 80 9.07 -11.83 8.66
N GLU A 81 8.92 -12.03 9.97
CA GLU A 81 9.67 -13.06 10.69
C GLU A 81 9.16 -14.49 10.41
N ALA A 82 10.02 -15.48 10.60
CA ALA A 82 9.68 -16.90 10.50
C ALA A 82 9.16 -17.44 11.84
N GLU A 83 8.20 -18.37 11.77
CA GLU A 83 7.66 -19.06 12.95
C GLU A 83 8.74 -19.96 13.58
N ALA A 84 8.63 -20.26 14.87
CA ALA A 84 9.61 -21.14 15.54
C ALA A 84 9.73 -22.52 14.86
N GLU A 85 8.59 -23.12 14.49
CA GLU A 85 8.50 -24.36 13.71
C GLU A 85 9.11 -24.22 12.31
N GLY A 86 8.95 -23.05 11.66
CA GLY A 86 9.57 -22.72 10.38
C GLY A 86 11.10 -22.66 10.49
N ILE A 87 11.62 -21.99 11.53
CA ILE A 87 13.05 -21.92 11.82
C ILE A 87 13.62 -23.33 12.08
N GLU A 88 12.96 -24.15 12.92
CA GLU A 88 13.39 -25.53 13.16
C GLU A 88 13.41 -26.36 11.87
N TYR A 89 12.37 -26.24 11.02
CA TYR A 89 12.30 -26.94 9.74
C TYR A 89 13.42 -26.50 8.79
N TRP A 90 13.60 -25.21 8.55
CA TRP A 90 14.61 -24.70 7.62
C TRP A 90 16.04 -24.94 8.12
N VAL A 91 16.26 -25.05 9.43
CA VAL A 91 17.55 -25.45 10.02
C VAL A 91 17.80 -26.96 9.92
N GLU A 92 16.80 -27.83 10.13
CA GLU A 92 16.95 -29.26 9.84
C GLU A 92 17.19 -29.49 8.33
N GLN A 93 16.44 -28.77 7.49
CA GLN A 93 16.71 -28.72 6.06
C GLN A 93 18.16 -28.29 5.85
N ALA A 94 18.60 -27.11 6.28
CA ALA A 94 19.96 -26.62 6.09
C ALA A 94 21.08 -27.51 6.70
N SER A 95 20.74 -28.53 7.50
CA SER A 95 21.67 -29.46 8.15
C SER A 95 21.57 -30.93 7.69
N SER A 96 20.72 -31.25 6.70
CA SER A 96 20.45 -32.62 6.24
C SER A 96 20.99 -33.02 4.85
N GLY A 97 21.15 -32.20 3.81
CA GLY A 97 20.48 -30.92 3.53
C GLY A 97 21.25 -29.66 3.98
N GLN A 98 20.97 -28.45 3.45
CA GLN A 98 20.25 -28.13 2.21
C GLN A 98 21.05 -27.10 1.38
N SER A 99 21.10 -27.25 0.05
CA SER A 99 21.91 -26.42 -0.87
C SER A 99 21.14 -25.17 -1.27
N GLN A 100 21.85 -24.06 -1.46
CA GLN A 100 21.25 -22.73 -1.57
C GLN A 100 20.19 -22.62 -2.69
N GLN A 101 20.40 -23.29 -3.84
CA GLN A 101 19.40 -23.37 -4.91
C GLN A 101 18.07 -23.99 -4.44
N ALA A 102 18.12 -25.14 -3.77
CA ALA A 102 16.94 -25.91 -3.40
C ALA A 102 16.45 -25.66 -1.96
N LEU A 103 17.21 -24.91 -1.15
CA LEU A 103 16.69 -24.12 -0.03
C LEU A 103 15.76 -23.03 -0.56
N LEU A 104 16.25 -22.17 -1.46
CA LEU A 104 15.47 -21.05 -2.01
C LEU A 104 14.21 -21.54 -2.76
N GLN A 105 14.34 -22.57 -3.61
CA GLN A 105 13.17 -23.22 -4.22
C GLN A 105 12.26 -23.86 -3.17
N GLY A 106 12.79 -24.29 -2.03
CA GLY A 106 12.02 -24.71 -0.87
C GLY A 106 11.19 -23.58 -0.28
N PHE A 107 11.79 -22.45 0.13
CA PHE A 107 11.08 -21.30 0.70
C PHE A 107 9.93 -20.85 -0.23
N MET A 108 10.22 -20.65 -1.53
CA MET A 108 9.21 -20.21 -2.51
C MET A 108 8.09 -21.24 -2.77
N ALA A 109 8.34 -22.54 -2.57
CA ALA A 109 7.36 -23.62 -2.84
C ALA A 109 6.68 -24.16 -1.57
N GLY A 110 7.18 -23.80 -0.39
CA GLY A 110 6.59 -24.05 0.93
C GLY A 110 5.88 -22.84 1.53
N ALA A 111 5.91 -21.70 0.83
CA ALA A 111 5.13 -20.51 1.12
C ALA A 111 3.64 -20.86 1.31
N SER A 112 3.02 -20.27 2.34
CA SER A 112 1.57 -20.26 2.52
C SER A 112 0.86 -19.47 1.39
N ALA A 113 -0.47 -19.40 1.42
CA ALA A 113 -1.22 -18.56 0.48
C ALA A 113 -1.00 -17.06 0.78
N THR A 114 -0.88 -16.69 2.05
CA THR A 114 -0.52 -15.36 2.55
C THR A 114 0.93 -14.99 2.21
N ASP A 115 1.90 -15.90 2.39
CA ASP A 115 3.29 -15.73 1.94
C ASP A 115 3.39 -15.53 0.42
N ALA A 116 2.60 -16.29 -0.36
CA ALA A 116 2.60 -16.17 -1.81
C ALA A 116 2.04 -14.81 -2.28
N GLU A 117 1.08 -14.24 -1.55
CA GLU A 117 0.57 -12.89 -1.82
C GLU A 117 1.54 -11.80 -1.35
N ALA A 118 2.16 -11.95 -0.17
CA ALA A 118 3.22 -11.07 0.31
C ALA A 118 4.42 -11.04 -0.64
N LEU A 119 4.82 -12.19 -1.18
CA LEU A 119 5.87 -12.30 -2.20
C LEU A 119 5.45 -11.66 -3.53
N GLU A 120 4.20 -11.80 -3.98
CA GLU A 120 3.69 -11.09 -5.16
C GLU A 120 3.72 -9.57 -4.92
N ALA A 121 3.27 -9.08 -3.76
CA ALA A 121 3.30 -7.67 -3.39
C ALA A 121 4.73 -7.10 -3.35
N TYR A 122 5.64 -7.73 -2.60
CA TYR A 122 7.05 -7.32 -2.48
C TYR A 122 7.74 -7.37 -3.85
N ALA A 123 7.56 -8.43 -4.64
CA ALA A 123 8.13 -8.52 -5.99
C ALA A 123 7.60 -7.42 -6.93
N SER A 124 6.37 -6.93 -6.72
CA SER A 124 5.80 -5.81 -7.49
C SER A 124 6.40 -4.47 -7.08
N ILE A 125 6.59 -4.21 -5.78
CA ILE A 125 7.27 -3.00 -5.29
C ILE A 125 8.74 -2.98 -5.76
N ALA A 126 9.43 -4.11 -5.65
CA ALA A 126 10.81 -4.28 -6.14
C ALA A 126 10.90 -4.08 -7.65
N ASN A 127 9.92 -4.58 -8.41
CA ASN A 127 9.80 -4.37 -9.86
C ASN A 127 9.63 -2.89 -10.21
N PHE A 128 8.69 -2.21 -9.54
CA PHE A 128 8.43 -0.78 -9.75
C PHE A 128 9.66 0.07 -9.43
N TYR A 129 10.30 -0.15 -8.27
CA TYR A 129 11.52 0.56 -7.86
C TYR A 129 12.65 0.36 -8.89
N SER A 130 12.95 -0.89 -9.27
CA SER A 130 14.03 -1.22 -10.21
C SER A 130 13.80 -0.67 -11.63
N SER A 131 12.55 -0.37 -11.98
CA SER A 131 12.15 0.15 -13.29
C SER A 131 12.13 1.69 -13.35
N ASN A 132 11.98 2.36 -12.19
CA ASN A 132 11.77 3.82 -12.11
C ASN A 132 12.88 4.58 -11.36
N VAL A 133 13.83 3.90 -10.70
CA VAL A 133 14.99 4.56 -10.07
C VAL A 133 16.15 4.67 -11.05
N ASP A 134 16.76 5.85 -11.13
CA ASP A 134 17.99 6.07 -11.89
C ASP A 134 19.19 5.37 -11.24
N ALA A 135 20.14 4.90 -12.05
CA ALA A 135 21.28 4.09 -11.56
C ALA A 135 22.23 4.84 -10.60
N ASP A 136 22.30 6.18 -10.66
CA ASP A 136 23.05 7.02 -9.71
C ASP A 136 22.27 7.25 -8.38
N SER A 137 20.96 6.99 -8.36
CA SER A 137 20.05 7.13 -7.21
C SER A 137 19.64 5.78 -6.58
N TYR A 138 20.02 4.65 -7.19
CA TYR A 138 19.74 3.32 -6.68
C TYR A 138 20.48 3.07 -5.36
N ASP A 139 19.71 2.77 -4.32
CA ASP A 139 20.19 2.25 -3.05
C ASP A 139 19.80 0.77 -2.92
N ALA A 140 20.75 -0.04 -2.45
CA ALA A 140 20.63 -1.49 -2.25
C ALA A 140 20.01 -1.85 -0.90
N GLU A 141 20.24 -1.02 0.12
CA GLU A 141 19.75 -1.23 1.50
C GLU A 141 18.40 -0.51 1.74
N ARG A 142 17.84 0.06 0.67
CA ARG A 142 16.52 0.69 0.58
C ARG A 142 15.44 -0.26 1.10
N SER A 143 14.82 0.04 2.24
CA SER A 143 13.57 -0.65 2.60
C SER A 143 12.51 -0.34 1.54
N LEU A 144 11.80 -1.38 1.11
CA LEU A 144 10.69 -1.30 0.17
C LEU A 144 9.35 -1.58 0.85
N VAL A 145 9.37 -1.85 2.15
CA VAL A 145 8.20 -2.03 2.99
C VAL A 145 8.22 -1.06 4.17
N GLN A 146 7.03 -0.73 4.68
CA GLN A 146 6.83 0.06 5.90
C GLN A 146 6.41 -0.83 7.06
N ASP A 147 6.96 -0.56 8.25
CA ASP A 147 6.60 -1.24 9.50
C ASP A 147 5.19 -0.80 9.96
N GLY A 148 4.13 -1.52 9.57
CA GLY A 148 2.75 -1.28 9.99
C GLY A 148 2.17 0.10 9.62
N PHE A 149 1.47 0.73 10.58
CA PHE A 149 0.75 2.01 10.40
C PHE A 149 1.14 3.06 11.45
N ARG A 150 1.10 4.35 11.07
CA ARG A 150 1.41 5.45 11.97
C ARG A 150 0.30 5.67 12.99
N SER A 151 0.60 5.41 14.27
CA SER A 151 -0.25 5.83 15.39
C SER A 151 -0.56 7.33 15.34
N ASN A 152 -1.59 7.76 16.05
CA ASN A 152 -1.90 9.19 16.16
C ASN A 152 -0.69 10.03 16.63
N GLU A 153 0.10 9.55 17.58
CA GLU A 153 1.30 10.27 18.05
C GLU A 153 2.39 10.34 16.98
N GLN A 154 2.64 9.25 16.22
CA GLN A 154 3.60 9.25 15.12
C GLN A 154 3.18 10.19 13.98
N LEU A 155 1.92 10.15 13.55
CA LEU A 155 1.43 11.03 12.48
C LEU A 155 1.62 12.52 12.82
N TYR A 156 1.38 12.91 14.07
CA TYR A 156 1.57 14.30 14.50
C TYR A 156 3.06 14.68 14.57
N GLN A 157 3.93 13.77 15.04
CA GLN A 157 5.38 14.01 15.09
C GLN A 157 5.99 14.10 13.69
N ASP A 158 5.56 13.25 12.75
CA ASP A 158 6.03 13.28 11.36
C ASP A 158 5.56 14.55 10.63
N LEU A 159 4.31 14.98 10.84
CA LEU A 159 3.81 16.26 10.29
C LEU A 159 4.59 17.47 10.83
N GLU A 160 4.85 17.53 12.15
CA GLU A 160 5.69 18.57 12.75
C GLU A 160 7.15 18.51 12.24
N ALA A 161 7.67 17.30 11.97
CA ALA A 161 9.03 17.11 11.43
C ALA A 161 9.14 17.54 9.96
N LEU A 162 8.14 17.25 9.12
CA LEU A 162 8.10 17.69 7.73
C LEU A 162 7.98 19.23 7.64
N ASP A 163 7.09 19.85 8.42
CA ASP A 163 6.94 21.32 8.50
C ASP A 163 8.23 22.02 8.95
N ALA A 164 8.93 21.44 9.92
CA ALA A 164 10.23 21.94 10.39
C ALA A 164 11.41 21.68 9.43
N THR A 165 11.24 20.82 8.42
CA THR A 165 12.28 20.42 7.46
C THR A 165 12.16 21.14 6.12
N TYR A 166 10.94 21.33 5.62
CA TYR A 166 10.67 21.82 4.26
C TYR A 166 9.98 23.19 4.28
N ASP A 167 10.72 24.26 3.95
CA ASP A 167 10.21 25.64 3.76
C ASP A 167 9.07 25.75 2.70
N THR A 168 8.79 24.70 1.94
CA THR A 168 7.72 24.61 0.92
C THR A 168 6.44 23.91 1.39
N LEU A 169 6.43 23.37 2.61
CA LEU A 169 5.28 22.80 3.29
C LEU A 169 4.76 23.80 4.35
N SER A 170 3.47 23.72 4.68
CA SER A 170 2.88 24.41 5.82
C SER A 170 1.83 23.51 6.47
N VAL A 171 1.99 23.19 7.76
CA VAL A 171 1.04 22.40 8.55
C VAL A 171 0.29 23.31 9.54
N GLU A 172 -1.04 23.30 9.47
CA GLU A 172 -1.91 24.01 10.43
C GLU A 172 -2.85 23.02 11.13
N GLN A 173 -3.10 23.23 12.43
CA GLN A 173 -4.17 22.52 13.14
C GLN A 173 -5.53 23.10 12.70
N ALA A 174 -6.22 22.37 11.83
CA ALA A 174 -7.53 22.73 11.29
C ALA A 174 -8.69 22.51 12.28
N GLY A 175 -8.51 21.65 13.29
CA GLY A 175 -9.53 21.39 14.30
C GLY A 175 -9.10 20.47 15.44
N GLU A 176 -10.09 20.02 16.20
CA GLU A 176 -9.99 19.02 17.27
C GLU A 176 -11.17 18.04 17.10
N SER A 177 -10.95 16.75 17.37
CA SER A 177 -12.00 15.72 17.39
C SER A 177 -12.90 15.84 18.63
N LEU A 178 -13.95 15.02 18.71
CA LEU A 178 -14.82 14.91 19.89
C LEU A 178 -14.07 14.65 21.20
N GLU A 179 -13.00 13.85 21.18
CA GLU A 179 -12.16 13.57 22.35
C GLU A 179 -10.97 14.55 22.50
N GLY A 180 -10.78 15.47 21.55
CA GLY A 180 -9.79 16.54 21.62
C GLY A 180 -8.42 16.19 21.01
N ARG A 181 -8.35 15.22 20.09
CA ARG A 181 -7.16 14.94 19.28
C ARG A 181 -7.08 15.95 18.12
N PRO A 182 -5.90 16.48 17.76
CA PRO A 182 -5.79 17.51 16.73
C PRO A 182 -6.10 16.94 15.33
N LEU A 183 -6.87 17.68 14.53
CA LEU A 183 -6.99 17.46 13.10
C LEU A 183 -6.06 18.44 12.39
N TYR A 184 -5.13 17.92 11.58
CA TYR A 184 -4.18 18.72 10.82
C TYR A 184 -4.61 18.90 9.36
N SER A 185 -4.16 20.01 8.77
CA SER A 185 -4.14 20.23 7.34
C SER A 185 -2.73 20.62 6.91
N ALA A 186 -2.17 19.90 5.94
CA ALA A 186 -0.84 20.12 5.40
C ALA A 186 -0.96 20.64 3.96
N THR A 187 -0.31 21.75 3.62
CA THR A 187 -0.38 22.34 2.27
C THR A 187 1.01 22.55 1.68
N VAL A 188 1.20 22.09 0.44
CA VAL A 188 2.47 22.12 -0.29
C VAL A 188 2.30 22.72 -1.69
N GLY A 189 3.25 23.57 -2.10
CA GLY A 189 3.26 24.24 -3.41
C GLY A 189 2.46 25.56 -3.47
N GLU A 190 2.77 26.41 -4.45
CA GLU A 190 2.14 27.72 -4.68
C GLU A 190 1.33 27.76 -6.00
N GLY A 191 1.17 26.62 -6.66
CA GLY A 191 0.63 26.51 -8.01
C GLY A 191 -0.85 26.88 -8.16
N ALA A 192 -1.23 27.25 -9.39
CA ALA A 192 -2.55 27.76 -9.68
C ALA A 192 -3.67 26.70 -9.62
N ARG A 193 -3.35 25.42 -9.93
CA ARG A 193 -4.31 24.31 -9.84
C ARG A 193 -4.41 23.84 -8.40
N LYS A 194 -5.62 23.66 -7.88
CA LYS A 194 -5.82 23.29 -6.46
C LYS A 194 -6.39 21.89 -6.30
N LEU A 195 -5.59 20.99 -5.73
CA LEU A 195 -6.00 19.65 -5.33
C LEU A 195 -6.16 19.59 -3.82
N MET A 196 -7.20 18.92 -3.34
CA MET A 196 -7.35 18.55 -1.94
C MET A 196 -7.46 17.03 -1.80
N ILE A 197 -6.83 16.47 -0.77
CA ILE A 197 -6.91 15.04 -0.44
C ILE A 197 -7.41 14.91 1.00
N VAL A 198 -8.38 14.02 1.20
CA VAL A 198 -8.99 13.71 2.50
C VAL A 198 -8.88 12.21 2.73
N THR A 199 -8.46 11.82 3.93
CA THR A 199 -8.26 10.41 4.31
C THR A 199 -8.87 10.14 5.69
N GLN A 200 -9.18 8.87 5.97
CA GLN A 200 -9.72 8.41 7.25
C GLN A 200 -10.91 9.26 7.77
N GLN A 201 -11.96 9.47 6.96
CA GLN A 201 -13.27 9.87 7.49
C GLN A 201 -13.91 8.75 8.32
N HIS A 202 -13.65 7.49 7.96
CA HIS A 202 -13.79 6.33 8.84
C HIS A 202 -12.40 6.03 9.44
N GLY A 203 -12.30 5.65 10.72
CA GLY A 203 -11.00 5.63 11.42
C GLY A 203 -10.08 4.48 11.02
N ASP A 204 -10.67 3.33 10.76
CA ASP A 204 -10.15 2.02 10.31
C ASP A 204 -9.57 1.97 8.87
N GLU A 205 -9.44 3.10 8.19
CA GLU A 205 -9.06 3.17 6.76
C GLU A 205 -7.66 3.81 6.52
N PRO A 206 -6.56 3.27 7.08
CA PRO A 206 -5.29 4.00 7.18
C PRO A 206 -4.46 4.06 5.89
N THR A 207 -4.70 3.22 4.88
CA THR A 207 -3.80 3.11 3.71
C THR A 207 -3.64 4.41 2.93
N GLY A 208 -4.74 5.15 2.71
CA GLY A 208 -4.72 6.45 2.05
C GLY A 208 -3.94 7.51 2.84
N THR A 209 -3.87 7.39 4.17
CA THR A 209 -3.12 8.32 5.04
C THR A 209 -1.62 8.16 4.86
N GLU A 210 -1.11 6.93 4.86
CA GLU A 210 0.32 6.67 4.66
C GLU A 210 0.74 7.10 3.25
N ALA A 211 -0.09 6.80 2.24
CA ALA A 211 0.12 7.25 0.88
C ALA A 211 0.18 8.78 0.76
N ALA A 212 -0.73 9.48 1.44
CA ALA A 212 -0.74 10.94 1.46
C ALA A 212 0.48 11.54 2.19
N MET A 213 0.98 10.88 3.24
CA MET A 213 2.22 11.28 3.94
C MET A 213 3.45 11.12 3.05
N HIS A 214 3.58 10.00 2.32
CA HIS A 214 4.67 9.79 1.38
C HIS A 214 4.63 10.79 0.20
N LEU A 215 3.42 11.12 -0.30
CA LEU A 215 3.27 12.17 -1.31
C LEU A 215 3.62 13.56 -0.75
N LEU A 216 3.23 13.89 0.48
CA LEU A 216 3.59 15.17 1.12
C LEU A 216 5.11 15.32 1.25
N GLU A 217 5.82 14.26 1.67
CA GLU A 217 7.28 14.28 1.78
C GLU A 217 7.95 14.46 0.41
N TRP A 218 7.62 13.61 -0.58
CA TRP A 218 8.22 13.70 -1.91
C TRP A 218 7.90 15.03 -2.60
N LEU A 219 6.64 15.47 -2.55
CA LEU A 219 6.22 16.74 -3.17
C LEU A 219 6.73 17.97 -2.40
N SER A 220 7.30 17.81 -1.20
CA SER A 220 8.05 18.86 -0.48
C SER A 220 9.55 18.86 -0.79
N GLY A 221 10.10 17.75 -1.29
CA GLY A 221 11.52 17.58 -1.60
C GLY A 221 12.06 18.47 -2.72
N ASP A 222 13.38 18.60 -2.82
CA ASP A 222 14.07 19.50 -3.75
C ASP A 222 14.29 18.92 -5.17
N SER A 223 13.68 17.78 -5.55
CA SER A 223 13.83 17.20 -6.89
C SER A 223 13.26 18.12 -7.99
N GLU A 224 13.82 18.07 -9.21
CA GLU A 224 13.35 18.93 -10.32
C GLU A 224 11.87 18.65 -10.66
N ALA A 225 11.42 17.39 -10.55
CA ALA A 225 10.03 16.99 -10.74
C ALA A 225 9.09 17.57 -9.66
N ALA A 226 9.43 17.43 -8.38
CA ALA A 226 8.62 17.96 -7.28
C ALA A 226 8.54 19.49 -7.31
N GLN A 227 9.65 20.18 -7.62
CA GLN A 227 9.66 21.63 -7.85
C GLN A 227 8.73 22.03 -9.01
N ALA A 228 8.83 21.36 -10.16
CA ALA A 228 8.01 21.66 -11.33
C ALA A 228 6.51 21.46 -11.07
N LEU A 229 6.13 20.45 -10.28
CA LEU A 229 4.74 20.23 -9.86
C LEU A 229 4.28 21.29 -8.85
N ARG A 230 5.10 21.65 -7.84
CA ARG A 230 4.81 22.72 -6.87
C ARG A 230 4.58 24.10 -7.51
N GLU A 231 5.16 24.38 -8.68
CA GLU A 231 4.89 25.61 -9.45
C GLU A 231 3.51 25.63 -10.13
N GLN A 232 2.89 24.46 -10.38
CA GLN A 232 1.63 24.34 -11.13
C GLN A 232 0.44 23.91 -10.26
N VAL A 233 0.68 23.11 -9.23
CA VAL A 233 -0.30 22.62 -8.26
C VAL A 233 -0.01 23.16 -6.85
N THR A 234 -1.06 23.58 -6.14
CA THR A 234 -1.10 23.59 -4.67
C THR A 234 -1.89 22.36 -4.22
N LEU A 235 -1.27 21.50 -3.42
CA LEU A 235 -1.90 20.34 -2.81
C LEU A 235 -2.17 20.65 -1.33
N THR A 236 -3.42 20.45 -0.88
CA THR A 236 -3.77 20.42 0.54
C THR A 236 -4.22 19.01 0.94
N VAL A 237 -3.67 18.46 2.02
CA VAL A 237 -4.01 17.16 2.58
C VAL A 237 -4.63 17.34 3.96
N MET A 238 -5.66 16.56 4.28
CA MET A 238 -6.13 16.31 5.65
C MET A 238 -5.94 14.82 5.96
N PRO A 239 -4.80 14.42 6.55
CA PRO A 239 -4.34 13.03 6.57
C PRO A 239 -4.95 12.17 7.68
N ARG A 240 -5.83 12.69 8.54
CA ARG A 240 -6.64 11.87 9.45
C ARG A 240 -7.84 12.66 9.96
N VAL A 241 -9.03 12.42 9.41
CA VAL A 241 -10.25 13.14 9.82
C VAL A 241 -10.87 12.55 11.08
N ASN A 242 -10.81 11.23 11.28
CA ASN A 242 -11.36 10.53 12.45
C ASN A 242 -10.24 9.86 13.30
N PRO A 243 -9.37 10.64 13.98
CA PRO A 243 -8.30 10.08 14.82
C PRO A 243 -8.85 9.30 16.03
N ASP A 244 -10.06 9.61 16.49
CA ASP A 244 -10.72 8.92 17.61
C ASP A 244 -11.18 7.51 17.20
N GLY A 245 -11.69 7.36 15.97
CA GLY A 245 -12.00 6.06 15.37
C GLY A 245 -10.74 5.23 15.10
N PHE A 246 -9.65 5.86 14.65
CA PHE A 246 -8.38 5.16 14.43
C PHE A 246 -7.76 4.64 15.73
N GLU A 247 -7.77 5.41 16.84
CA GLU A 247 -7.26 4.90 18.11
C GLU A 247 -8.10 3.71 18.65
N ARG A 248 -9.42 3.67 18.35
CA ARG A 248 -10.25 2.49 18.62
C ARG A 248 -9.86 1.30 17.73
N TRP A 249 -9.52 1.53 16.47
CA TRP A 249 -9.03 0.49 15.58
C TRP A 249 -7.67 -0.07 16.05
N GLU A 250 -6.71 0.79 16.38
CA GLU A 250 -5.41 0.40 16.97
C GLU A 250 -5.63 -0.46 18.24
N GLY A 251 -6.49 -0.01 19.16
CA GLY A 251 -6.80 -0.75 20.39
C GLY A 251 -7.56 -2.07 20.18
N LEU A 252 -8.33 -2.21 19.09
CA LEU A 252 -8.95 -3.47 18.70
C LEU A 252 -7.90 -4.44 18.13
N VAL A 253 -7.07 -4.00 17.18
CA VAL A 253 -6.01 -4.79 16.54
C VAL A 253 -4.91 -5.21 17.53
N ALA A 254 -4.65 -4.40 18.57
CA ALA A 254 -3.76 -4.78 19.68
C ALA A 254 -4.40 -5.76 20.70
N GLY A 255 -5.69 -6.09 20.56
CA GLY A 255 -6.43 -6.93 21.50
C GLY A 255 -6.67 -6.29 22.87
N GLU A 256 -6.51 -4.97 23.00
CA GLU A 256 -6.76 -4.22 24.24
C GLU A 256 -8.25 -3.88 24.43
N LEU A 257 -9.00 -3.79 23.33
CA LEU A 257 -10.41 -3.47 23.27
C LEU A 257 -11.28 -4.68 22.88
N ASP A 258 -12.56 -4.63 23.25
CA ASP A 258 -13.53 -5.71 23.05
C ASP A 258 -14.44 -5.38 21.84
N PRO A 259 -14.41 -6.16 20.74
CA PRO A 259 -15.22 -5.90 19.55
C PRO A 259 -16.74 -6.05 19.78
N GLU A 260 -17.21 -6.74 20.84
CA GLU A 260 -18.65 -6.77 21.16
C GLU A 260 -19.14 -5.48 21.84
N THR A 261 -18.26 -4.64 22.39
CA THR A 261 -18.63 -3.47 23.21
C THR A 261 -17.97 -2.14 22.84
N THR A 262 -16.99 -2.15 21.94
CA THR A 262 -16.34 -0.94 21.41
C THR A 262 -17.23 -0.26 20.36
N ILE A 263 -17.16 1.08 20.27
CA ILE A 263 -17.84 1.82 19.19
C ILE A 263 -17.11 1.55 17.88
N ASP A 264 -17.86 1.17 16.86
CA ASP A 264 -17.42 0.99 15.47
C ASP A 264 -16.34 2.04 15.08
N PRO A 265 -15.10 1.62 14.75
CA PRO A 265 -14.02 2.56 14.41
C PRO A 265 -14.32 3.36 13.14
N ARG A 266 -15.27 2.92 12.30
CA ARG A 266 -15.74 3.69 11.14
C ARG A 266 -16.42 5.00 11.48
N ARG A 267 -16.80 5.17 12.75
CA ARG A 267 -17.69 6.23 13.24
C ARG A 267 -16.93 7.11 14.23
N ASN A 268 -17.36 8.37 14.40
CA ASN A 268 -16.79 9.22 15.45
C ASN A 268 -17.36 8.85 16.83
N SER A 269 -16.86 9.48 17.90
CA SER A 269 -17.19 9.10 19.29
C SER A 269 -18.63 9.41 19.76
N GLU A 270 -19.48 9.99 18.92
CA GLU A 270 -20.95 10.10 19.13
C GLU A 270 -21.74 9.05 18.29
N ASP A 271 -21.07 7.99 17.79
CA ASP A 271 -21.63 6.94 16.94
C ASP A 271 -22.16 7.47 15.58
N ILE A 272 -21.52 8.51 15.03
CA ILE A 272 -21.89 9.09 13.73
C ILE A 272 -20.91 8.64 12.64
N ASP A 273 -21.46 8.10 11.56
CA ASP A 273 -20.76 7.86 10.29
C ASP A 273 -20.54 9.24 9.62
N LEU A 274 -19.31 9.75 9.64
CA LEU A 274 -18.98 11.08 9.13
C LEU A 274 -19.29 11.21 7.64
N ASN A 275 -19.17 10.12 6.88
CA ASN A 275 -19.53 10.07 5.47
C ASN A 275 -21.07 9.94 5.25
N ARG A 276 -21.90 10.26 6.25
CA ARG A 276 -23.35 10.57 6.09
C ARG A 276 -23.70 12.01 6.49
N THR A 277 -22.70 12.87 6.70
CA THR A 277 -22.89 14.22 7.27
C THR A 277 -22.76 15.35 6.23
N TRP A 278 -22.81 15.02 4.94
CA TRP A 278 -22.46 15.95 3.85
C TRP A 278 -23.63 16.63 3.12
N ASP A 279 -24.89 16.28 3.43
CA ASP A 279 -26.06 17.01 2.92
C ASP A 279 -26.07 18.42 3.52
N SER A 280 -25.92 19.45 2.68
CA SER A 280 -25.89 20.86 3.10
C SER A 280 -27.28 21.45 3.40
N SER A 281 -28.34 20.71 3.12
CA SER A 281 -29.73 21.04 3.49
C SER A 281 -30.13 20.49 4.87
N GLU A 282 -29.41 19.48 5.38
CA GLU A 282 -29.56 18.97 6.74
C GLU A 282 -28.79 19.83 7.76
N VAL A 283 -29.33 19.95 8.97
CA VAL A 283 -28.75 20.74 10.06
C VAL A 283 -28.38 19.82 11.21
N ILE A 284 -27.14 19.35 11.18
CA ILE A 284 -26.49 18.59 12.26
C ILE A 284 -25.88 19.60 13.24
N ASP A 285 -25.84 19.28 14.53
CA ASP A 285 -25.15 20.13 15.51
C ASP A 285 -23.63 19.94 15.36
N ALA A 286 -22.90 21.02 15.07
CA ALA A 286 -21.47 20.98 14.75
C ALA A 286 -20.61 20.46 15.92
N SER A 287 -21.11 20.49 17.16
CA SER A 287 -20.41 19.89 18.31
C SER A 287 -20.54 18.37 18.40
N LEU A 288 -21.27 17.72 17.49
CA LEU A 288 -21.35 16.26 17.34
C LEU A 288 -20.51 15.74 16.18
N ILE A 289 -20.07 16.63 15.29
CA ILE A 289 -19.27 16.35 14.09
C ILE A 289 -18.17 17.41 13.88
N PRO A 290 -17.34 17.72 14.91
CA PRO A 290 -16.28 18.70 14.76
C PRO A 290 -15.27 18.28 13.67
N GLU A 291 -15.15 16.98 13.39
CA GLU A 291 -14.32 16.41 12.33
C GLU A 291 -14.76 16.89 10.93
N THR A 292 -15.99 16.58 10.51
CA THR A 292 -16.60 17.10 9.26
C THR A 292 -16.58 18.64 9.24
N THR A 293 -16.78 19.27 10.40
CA THR A 293 -16.80 20.74 10.52
C THR A 293 -15.42 21.35 10.24
N ALA A 294 -14.32 20.66 10.56
CA ALA A 294 -12.97 21.07 10.19
C ALA A 294 -12.74 20.90 8.68
N VAL A 295 -13.11 19.76 8.09
CA VAL A 295 -12.96 19.52 6.64
C VAL A 295 -13.74 20.56 5.82
N ARG A 296 -14.99 20.85 6.20
CA ARG A 296 -15.80 21.92 5.57
C ARG A 296 -15.11 23.30 5.64
N GLN A 297 -14.43 23.62 6.74
CA GLN A 297 -13.67 24.88 6.87
C GLN A 297 -12.42 24.90 5.99
N VAL A 298 -11.70 23.79 5.85
CA VAL A 298 -10.55 23.68 4.94
C VAL A 298 -10.98 23.79 3.47
N ILE A 299 -12.14 23.23 3.09
CA ILE A 299 -12.72 23.40 1.75
C ILE A 299 -13.12 24.88 1.51
N GLU A 300 -13.73 25.57 2.49
CA GLU A 300 -14.03 27.00 2.39
C GLU A 300 -12.76 27.87 2.26
N ALA A 301 -11.72 27.55 3.03
CA ALA A 301 -10.47 28.31 3.05
C ALA A 301 -9.61 28.10 1.78
N THR A 302 -9.45 26.85 1.34
CA THR A 302 -8.59 26.50 0.20
C THR A 302 -9.27 26.70 -1.14
N GLN A 303 -10.58 26.43 -1.25
CA GLN A 303 -11.35 26.43 -2.51
C GLN A 303 -10.69 25.53 -3.58
N PRO A 304 -10.69 24.20 -3.39
CA PRO A 304 -10.06 23.26 -4.31
C PRO A 304 -10.86 23.11 -5.61
N GLU A 305 -10.18 22.76 -6.70
CA GLU A 305 -10.81 22.39 -7.98
C GLU A 305 -11.24 20.92 -8.02
N LEU A 306 -10.63 20.09 -7.18
CA LEU A 306 -10.87 18.67 -7.05
C LEU A 306 -10.54 18.21 -5.62
N ILE A 307 -11.38 17.34 -5.06
CA ILE A 307 -11.11 16.57 -3.85
C ILE A 307 -10.97 15.10 -4.22
N LEU A 308 -9.95 14.44 -3.68
CA LEU A 308 -9.83 12.99 -3.64
C LEU A 308 -10.16 12.53 -2.21
N ASP A 309 -11.17 11.67 -2.08
CA ASP A 309 -11.70 11.19 -0.80
C ASP A 309 -11.38 9.70 -0.65
N TYR A 310 -10.34 9.40 0.15
CA TYR A 310 -9.77 8.06 0.29
C TYR A 310 -10.38 7.29 1.47
N HIS A 311 -10.79 6.06 1.16
CA HIS A 311 -11.45 5.09 2.01
C HIS A 311 -10.84 3.69 1.83
N ASN A 312 -11.31 2.71 2.60
CA ASN A 312 -10.98 1.30 2.41
C ASN A 312 -12.23 0.41 2.26
N GLN A 313 -12.12 -0.57 1.36
CA GLN A 313 -13.16 -1.55 1.01
C GLN A 313 -12.74 -2.98 1.36
N ASN A 314 -13.69 -3.90 1.52
CA ASN A 314 -13.41 -5.32 1.78
C ASN A 314 -12.70 -6.01 0.59
N ASN A 315 -12.39 -7.30 0.71
CA ASN A 315 -11.83 -8.09 -0.39
C ASN A 315 -12.88 -8.36 -1.50
N TYR A 316 -12.51 -8.15 -2.76
CA TYR A 316 -13.34 -8.44 -3.95
C TYR A 316 -12.50 -9.17 -5.01
N ILE A 317 -13.11 -10.09 -5.76
CA ILE A 317 -12.45 -10.88 -6.81
C ILE A 317 -13.09 -10.62 -8.18
N ASN A 318 -12.26 -10.23 -9.16
CA ASN A 318 -12.69 -9.77 -10.48
C ASN A 318 -12.90 -10.93 -11.50
N GLU A 319 -13.31 -10.61 -12.74
CA GLU A 319 -13.58 -11.62 -13.78
C GLU A 319 -12.35 -12.45 -14.20
N SER A 320 -11.12 -12.00 -13.93
CA SER A 320 -9.89 -12.77 -14.16
C SER A 320 -9.61 -13.79 -13.04
N GLY A 321 -10.16 -13.58 -11.84
CA GLY A 321 -9.77 -14.28 -10.61
C GLY A 321 -8.65 -13.59 -9.83
N GLU A 322 -8.41 -12.31 -10.10
CA GLU A 322 -7.46 -11.44 -9.38
C GLU A 322 -8.24 -10.57 -8.35
N LEU A 323 -7.58 -10.11 -7.29
CA LEU A 323 -8.24 -9.29 -6.24
C LEU A 323 -8.24 -7.81 -6.64
N ASP A 324 -9.39 -7.14 -6.53
CA ASP A 324 -9.50 -5.69 -6.77
C ASP A 324 -8.78 -4.92 -5.65
N THR A 325 -7.71 -4.21 -5.98
CA THR A 325 -6.91 -3.42 -5.03
C THR A 325 -7.42 -2.00 -4.86
N MET A 326 -8.07 -1.42 -5.87
CA MET A 326 -8.66 -0.09 -5.78
C MET A 326 -9.99 -0.02 -6.53
N SER A 327 -10.95 0.71 -5.98
CA SER A 327 -12.18 1.08 -6.69
C SER A 327 -12.45 2.58 -6.62
N VAL A 328 -13.00 3.16 -7.68
CA VAL A 328 -13.29 4.60 -7.76
C VAL A 328 -14.74 4.90 -8.16
N LEU A 329 -15.28 6.03 -7.69
CA LEU A 329 -16.61 6.50 -8.13
C LEU A 329 -16.79 8.03 -8.03
N TRP A 330 -17.16 8.64 -9.16
CA TRP A 330 -17.54 10.04 -9.28
C TRP A 330 -18.93 10.35 -8.68
N PRO A 331 -19.34 11.63 -8.53
CA PRO A 331 -20.65 11.98 -7.98
C PRO A 331 -21.80 11.46 -8.86
N THR A 332 -22.77 10.77 -8.25
CA THR A 332 -23.87 10.06 -8.96
C THR A 332 -25.25 10.68 -8.73
N ASN A 333 -25.36 11.73 -7.92
CA ASN A 333 -26.63 12.39 -7.62
C ASN A 333 -27.14 13.29 -8.77
N ASP A 334 -28.44 13.21 -9.09
CA ASP A 334 -29.11 13.96 -10.17
C ASP A 334 -29.06 15.50 -10.04
N ASP A 335 -28.82 16.05 -8.83
CA ASP A 335 -28.72 17.51 -8.59
C ASP A 335 -27.29 18.06 -8.78
N VAL A 336 -26.28 17.21 -9.03
CA VAL A 336 -24.89 17.63 -9.34
C VAL A 336 -24.81 18.17 -10.78
N ASP A 337 -24.09 19.28 -11.01
CA ASP A 337 -23.84 19.76 -12.37
C ASP A 337 -22.95 18.77 -13.14
N PRO A 338 -23.32 18.30 -14.34
CA PRO A 338 -22.54 17.29 -15.08
C PRO A 338 -21.09 17.68 -15.39
N THR A 339 -20.71 18.97 -15.31
CA THR A 339 -19.31 19.42 -15.42
C THR A 339 -18.49 19.10 -14.17
N ILE A 340 -19.11 19.10 -12.99
CA ILE A 340 -18.51 18.67 -11.72
C ILE A 340 -18.27 17.15 -11.75
N THR A 341 -19.28 16.38 -12.20
CA THR A 341 -19.12 14.93 -12.44
C THR A 341 -18.02 14.63 -13.45
N ALA A 342 -17.95 15.38 -14.56
CA ALA A 342 -16.91 15.20 -15.57
C ALA A 342 -15.50 15.44 -15.02
N THR A 343 -15.32 16.42 -14.12
CA THR A 343 -14.01 16.69 -13.47
C THR A 343 -13.57 15.50 -12.61
N ALA A 344 -14.48 14.90 -11.84
CA ALA A 344 -14.19 13.67 -11.07
C ALA A 344 -13.94 12.45 -11.98
N GLN A 345 -14.59 12.37 -13.15
CA GLN A 345 -14.29 11.34 -14.16
C GLN A 345 -12.90 11.52 -14.79
N GLN A 346 -12.45 12.76 -15.02
CA GLN A 346 -11.07 13.03 -15.48
C GLN A 346 -10.04 12.59 -14.43
N ALA A 347 -10.33 12.77 -13.13
CA ALA A 347 -9.51 12.28 -12.04
C ALA A 347 -9.43 10.74 -12.00
N ALA A 348 -10.55 10.03 -12.20
CA ALA A 348 -10.56 8.56 -12.27
C ALA A 348 -9.70 8.02 -13.43
N VAL A 349 -9.66 8.72 -14.57
CA VAL A 349 -8.78 8.37 -15.70
C VAL A 349 -7.31 8.70 -15.40
N ALA A 350 -7.03 9.82 -14.71
CA ALA A 350 -5.67 10.16 -14.30
C ALA A 350 -5.10 9.16 -13.26
N ILE A 351 -5.93 8.66 -12.34
CA ILE A 351 -5.60 7.50 -11.48
C ILE A 351 -5.30 6.28 -12.34
N SER A 352 -6.18 5.93 -13.29
CA SER A 352 -5.98 4.78 -14.18
C SER A 352 -4.70 4.88 -15.02
N GLN A 353 -4.20 6.08 -15.28
CA GLN A 353 -2.95 6.33 -16.01
C GLN A 353 -1.72 6.26 -15.10
N GLY A 354 -1.79 6.84 -13.89
CA GLY A 354 -0.72 6.75 -12.89
C GLY A 354 -0.44 5.32 -12.39
N LEU A 355 -1.37 4.40 -12.61
CA LEU A 355 -1.24 2.98 -12.26
C LEU A 355 -0.80 2.07 -13.44
N GLU A 356 -0.62 2.59 -14.67
CA GLU A 356 -0.32 1.74 -15.85
C GLU A 356 0.99 0.93 -15.72
N ASP A 357 1.98 1.44 -14.98
CA ASP A 357 3.30 0.81 -14.77
C ASP A 357 3.44 0.04 -13.43
N PHE A 358 2.38 -0.10 -12.62
CA PHE A 358 2.43 -0.81 -11.34
C PHE A 358 1.71 -2.17 -11.39
N ASP A 359 2.47 -3.27 -11.54
CA ASP A 359 1.93 -4.60 -11.83
C ASP A 359 1.27 -5.35 -10.65
N TYR A 360 0.82 -4.62 -9.63
CA TYR A 360 -0.08 -5.10 -8.55
C TYR A 360 -1.47 -4.45 -8.58
N GLY A 361 -1.66 -3.34 -9.33
CA GLY A 361 -2.88 -2.53 -9.28
C GLY A 361 -4.03 -3.04 -10.15
N TYR A 362 -5.16 -3.38 -9.53
CA TYR A 362 -6.43 -3.75 -10.15
C TYR A 362 -7.51 -2.70 -9.83
N LEU A 363 -7.58 -1.68 -10.70
CA LEU A 363 -8.54 -0.57 -10.60
C LEU A 363 -9.92 -0.93 -11.16
N SER A 364 -10.97 -0.64 -10.38
CA SER A 364 -12.38 -0.94 -10.71
C SER A 364 -13.34 0.21 -10.37
N LEU A 365 -14.62 0.08 -10.75
CA LEU A 365 -15.70 1.03 -10.42
C LEU A 365 -16.45 0.58 -9.16
N PHE A 366 -16.56 1.47 -8.18
CA PHE A 366 -17.26 1.17 -6.93
C PHE A 366 -18.80 1.21 -7.12
N PRO A 367 -19.57 0.19 -6.68
CA PRO A 367 -21.03 0.11 -6.85
C PRO A 367 -21.79 0.97 -5.82
N GLY A 368 -21.68 2.30 -5.94
CA GLY A 368 -22.14 3.26 -4.94
C GLY A 368 -23.49 3.93 -5.19
N GLY A 369 -24.15 4.34 -4.10
CA GLY A 369 -25.42 5.07 -4.11
C GLY A 369 -25.32 6.58 -4.39
N ASP A 370 -26.48 7.20 -4.54
CA ASP A 370 -26.74 8.58 -4.99
C ASP A 370 -27.11 9.58 -3.88
N THR A 371 -27.19 9.16 -2.61
CA THR A 371 -27.61 10.05 -1.51
C THR A 371 -26.68 11.27 -1.33
N PRO A 372 -27.21 12.48 -1.12
CA PRO A 372 -26.43 13.70 -0.86
C PRO A 372 -25.66 13.67 0.48
N GLN A 373 -26.03 12.76 1.38
CA GLN A 373 -25.37 12.60 2.69
C GLN A 373 -23.92 12.11 2.58
N ILE A 374 -23.53 11.47 1.47
CA ILE A 374 -22.18 10.98 1.19
C ILE A 374 -21.32 12.11 0.61
N ALA A 375 -20.07 12.22 1.06
CA ALA A 375 -19.09 13.24 0.71
C ALA A 375 -19.02 13.54 -0.79
N ARG A 376 -18.72 12.52 -1.63
CA ARG A 376 -18.66 12.69 -3.10
C ARG A 376 -19.90 13.32 -3.72
N ASN A 377 -21.09 13.13 -3.13
CA ASN A 377 -22.34 13.69 -3.64
C ASN A 377 -22.62 15.06 -3.01
N GLY A 378 -22.61 15.18 -1.69
CA GLY A 378 -22.94 16.43 -0.97
C GLY A 378 -21.99 17.57 -1.31
N ILE A 379 -20.68 17.30 -1.34
CA ILE A 379 -19.65 18.30 -1.68
C ILE A 379 -19.76 18.72 -3.16
N ALA A 380 -20.13 17.79 -4.05
CA ALA A 380 -20.36 18.07 -5.47
C ALA A 380 -21.66 18.85 -5.75
N ILE A 381 -22.70 18.67 -4.93
CA ILE A 381 -23.93 19.49 -4.96
C ILE A 381 -23.63 20.94 -4.52
N ASP A 382 -22.77 21.12 -3.50
CA ASP A 382 -22.27 22.43 -3.09
C ASP A 382 -21.26 23.04 -4.11
N GLY A 383 -20.87 22.27 -5.14
CA GLY A 383 -20.19 22.75 -6.34
C GLY A 383 -18.69 22.46 -6.44
N VAL A 384 -18.15 21.56 -5.60
CA VAL A 384 -16.73 21.16 -5.62
C VAL A 384 -16.59 19.71 -6.10
N PRO A 385 -15.88 19.44 -7.21
CA PRO A 385 -15.66 18.07 -7.70
C PRO A 385 -15.00 17.19 -6.65
N THR A 386 -15.58 16.02 -6.39
CA THR A 386 -15.05 15.05 -5.42
C THR A 386 -15.10 13.66 -6.02
N LEU A 387 -13.97 12.96 -6.02
CA LEU A 387 -13.86 11.55 -6.39
C LEU A 387 -13.77 10.70 -5.12
N LEU A 388 -14.52 9.61 -5.05
CA LEU A 388 -14.33 8.53 -4.08
C LEU A 388 -13.22 7.59 -4.57
N ILE A 389 -12.28 7.25 -3.69
CA ILE A 389 -11.27 6.20 -3.89
C ILE A 389 -11.37 5.23 -2.71
N GLU A 390 -11.47 3.94 -3.00
CA GLU A 390 -11.69 2.87 -2.03
C GLU A 390 -10.62 1.81 -2.23
N GLN A 391 -9.57 1.85 -1.40
CA GLN A 391 -8.44 0.93 -1.47
C GLN A 391 -8.76 -0.39 -0.76
N ARG A 392 -8.17 -1.51 -1.18
CA ARG A 392 -8.37 -2.82 -0.54
C ARG A 392 -7.97 -2.74 0.94
N GLY A 393 -8.92 -3.12 1.77
CA GLY A 393 -8.97 -2.80 3.19
C GLY A 393 -8.32 -3.87 4.03
N LEU A 394 -7.45 -3.40 4.91
CA LEU A 394 -6.70 -4.26 5.83
C LEU A 394 -7.46 -4.50 7.14
N GLU A 395 -8.71 -4.04 7.27
CA GLU A 395 -9.55 -4.30 8.46
C GLU A 395 -9.84 -5.81 8.62
N GLU A 396 -10.32 -6.47 7.56
CA GLU A 396 -10.56 -7.93 7.57
C GLU A 396 -9.27 -8.72 7.87
N LEU A 397 -8.12 -8.19 7.43
CA LEU A 397 -6.79 -8.79 7.59
C LEU A 397 -6.25 -8.61 9.03
N SER A 398 -6.34 -7.39 9.57
CA SER A 398 -5.86 -7.05 10.93
C SER A 398 -6.75 -7.64 12.02
N LEU A 399 -8.06 -7.75 11.79
CA LEU A 399 -8.97 -8.45 12.71
C LEU A 399 -8.76 -9.98 12.68
N LYS A 400 -8.22 -10.54 11.59
CA LYS A 400 -7.91 -11.99 11.51
C LYS A 400 -6.63 -12.37 12.25
N ALA A 401 -5.67 -11.45 12.41
CA ALA A 401 -4.53 -11.65 13.30
C ALA A 401 -4.97 -11.91 14.76
N LEU A 402 -6.05 -11.27 15.23
CA LEU A 402 -6.64 -11.49 16.56
C LEU A 402 -7.19 -12.90 16.77
N GLU A 403 -7.51 -13.64 15.70
CA GLU A 403 -7.96 -15.03 15.80
C GLU A 403 -6.80 -16.03 16.01
N GLY A 404 -5.56 -15.54 16.07
CA GLY A 404 -4.37 -16.34 16.35
C GLY A 404 -3.61 -16.81 15.11
N LEU A 405 -3.88 -16.21 13.96
CA LEU A 405 -3.06 -16.34 12.75
C LEU A 405 -1.90 -15.34 12.86
N GLU A 406 -0.65 -15.82 12.93
CA GLU A 406 0.54 -14.95 12.86
C GLU A 406 0.68 -14.43 11.43
N LEU A 407 0.11 -13.26 11.21
CA LEU A 407 -0.01 -12.61 9.91
C LEU A 407 0.68 -11.26 9.96
N ASP A 408 1.76 -11.16 9.21
CA ASP A 408 2.47 -9.92 8.94
C ASP A 408 2.18 -9.56 7.49
N PHE A 409 1.69 -8.34 7.28
CA PHE A 409 1.17 -7.86 6.01
C PHE A 409 1.99 -6.72 5.43
N ASP A 410 3.19 -6.44 5.95
CA ASP A 410 3.93 -5.23 5.60
C ASP A 410 4.29 -5.16 4.10
N ALA A 411 4.46 -6.30 3.40
CA ALA A 411 4.55 -6.29 1.92
C ALA A 411 3.24 -5.89 1.23
N VAL A 412 2.09 -6.41 1.69
CA VAL A 412 0.76 -6.17 1.09
C VAL A 412 0.26 -4.76 1.39
N SER A 413 0.45 -4.29 2.63
CA SER A 413 0.14 -2.91 3.03
C SER A 413 0.98 -1.92 2.23
N SER A 414 2.29 -2.16 2.09
CA SER A 414 3.19 -1.30 1.31
C SER A 414 2.84 -1.26 -0.17
N ALA A 415 2.38 -2.36 -0.77
CA ALA A 415 1.93 -2.37 -2.17
C ALA A 415 0.65 -1.54 -2.37
N ILE A 416 -0.30 -1.62 -1.43
CA ILE A 416 -1.53 -0.81 -1.44
C ILE A 416 -1.22 0.66 -1.13
N VAL A 417 -0.27 0.96 -0.24
CA VAL A 417 0.19 2.33 0.02
C VAL A 417 0.89 2.91 -1.22
N LEU A 418 1.75 2.14 -1.90
CA LEU A 418 2.38 2.56 -3.16
C LEU A 418 1.34 2.80 -4.27
N GLU A 419 0.33 1.93 -4.41
CA GLU A 419 -0.82 2.16 -5.29
C GLU A 419 -1.50 3.50 -4.99
N GLY A 420 -1.71 3.81 -3.70
CA GLY A 420 -2.24 5.09 -3.23
C GLY A 420 -1.36 6.29 -3.58
N VAL A 421 -0.03 6.17 -3.44
CA VAL A 421 0.91 7.23 -3.83
C VAL A 421 0.82 7.49 -5.33
N LEU A 422 0.78 6.43 -6.15
CA LEU A 422 0.74 6.52 -7.60
C LEU A 422 -0.61 7.03 -8.13
N SER A 423 -1.72 6.63 -7.51
CA SER A 423 -3.05 7.17 -7.84
C SER A 423 -3.15 8.67 -7.53
N MET A 424 -2.61 9.13 -6.40
CA MET A 424 -2.56 10.56 -6.09
C MET A 424 -1.59 11.31 -7.03
N LEU A 425 -0.41 10.75 -7.30
CA LEU A 425 0.61 11.36 -8.16
C LEU A 425 0.10 11.54 -9.59
N GLY A 426 -0.55 10.54 -10.18
CA GLY A 426 -1.13 10.65 -11.53
C GLY A 426 -2.14 11.80 -11.66
N VAL A 427 -2.92 12.09 -10.60
CA VAL A 427 -3.80 13.27 -10.56
C VAL A 427 -3.00 14.58 -10.44
N VAL A 428 -2.00 14.64 -9.56
CA VAL A 428 -1.12 15.83 -9.40
C VAL A 428 -0.39 16.15 -10.71
N GLU A 429 0.18 15.15 -11.38
CA GLU A 429 0.88 15.30 -12.65
C GLU A 429 -0.06 15.75 -13.77
N ALA A 430 -1.23 15.12 -13.90
CA ALA A 430 -2.21 15.51 -14.91
C ALA A 430 -2.65 16.98 -14.74
N MET A 431 -2.89 17.41 -13.50
CA MET A 431 -3.25 18.79 -13.18
C MET A 431 -2.08 19.75 -13.46
N GLY A 432 -0.86 19.40 -13.03
CA GLY A 432 0.33 20.24 -13.21
C GLY A 432 0.76 20.40 -14.67
N GLN A 433 0.74 19.32 -15.45
CA GLN A 433 1.17 19.32 -16.86
C GLN A 433 0.14 19.96 -17.82
N ASN A 434 -0.99 20.48 -17.30
CA ASN A 434 -2.12 21.02 -18.08
C ASN A 434 -2.76 19.98 -19.02
N SER A 435 -2.58 18.68 -18.78
CA SER A 435 -3.21 17.60 -19.53
C SER A 435 -4.61 17.26 -19.00
N PHE A 436 -4.86 17.45 -17.70
CA PHE A 436 -6.13 17.12 -17.01
C PHE A 436 -7.38 17.61 -17.75
N ASP A 437 -7.45 18.90 -18.07
CA ASP A 437 -8.63 19.50 -18.73
C ASP A 437 -8.88 18.96 -20.15
N SER A 438 -7.93 18.21 -20.71
CA SER A 438 -8.00 17.58 -22.03
C SER A 438 -8.28 16.07 -21.99
N ILE A 439 -8.29 15.44 -20.81
CA ILE A 439 -8.72 14.06 -20.61
C ILE A 439 -10.19 13.93 -21.01
N ASP A 440 -10.56 12.89 -21.76
CA ASP A 440 -11.95 12.59 -22.09
C ASP A 440 -12.61 11.85 -20.90
N PRO A 441 -13.56 12.47 -20.16
CA PRO A 441 -14.21 11.84 -19.01
C PRO A 441 -14.98 10.57 -19.36
N ALA A 442 -15.34 10.36 -20.63
CA ALA A 442 -15.99 9.12 -21.07
C ALA A 442 -15.08 7.88 -20.95
N LEU A 443 -13.75 8.06 -20.85
CA LEU A 443 -12.82 6.96 -20.63
C LEU A 443 -12.95 6.35 -19.23
N ALA A 444 -13.48 7.10 -18.24
CA ALA A 444 -13.75 6.57 -16.90
C ALA A 444 -14.76 5.42 -16.90
N THR A 445 -15.64 5.35 -17.92
CA THR A 445 -16.60 4.24 -18.09
C THR A 445 -16.01 3.02 -18.80
N LEU A 446 -14.68 2.96 -18.98
CA LEU A 446 -13.95 1.80 -19.48
C LEU A 446 -13.20 1.04 -18.36
N ILE A 447 -13.10 1.63 -17.17
CA ILE A 447 -12.68 0.95 -15.94
C ILE A 447 -13.69 -0.18 -15.67
N PRO A 448 -13.26 -1.41 -15.32
CA PRO A 448 -14.17 -2.54 -15.07
C PRO A 448 -15.04 -2.29 -13.82
N GLU A 449 -16.24 -2.88 -13.78
CA GLU A 449 -17.04 -2.92 -12.55
C GLU A 449 -16.33 -3.78 -11.49
N ARG A 450 -16.39 -3.39 -10.20
CA ARG A 450 -15.80 -4.17 -9.11
C ARG A 450 -16.40 -5.58 -9.02
N GLY A 451 -15.57 -6.55 -8.66
CA GLY A 451 -15.89 -7.97 -8.55
C GLY A 451 -16.88 -8.35 -7.45
N GLU A 452 -17.11 -9.66 -7.29
CA GLU A 452 -17.92 -10.19 -6.19
C GLU A 452 -17.11 -10.18 -4.87
N ARG A 453 -17.76 -9.91 -3.73
CA ARG A 453 -17.08 -9.96 -2.41
C ARG A 453 -16.67 -11.40 -2.13
N ILE A 454 -15.44 -11.57 -1.66
CA ILE A 454 -14.90 -12.81 -1.13
C ILE A 454 -14.48 -12.57 0.32
N GLU A 455 -14.80 -13.47 1.24
CA GLU A 455 -14.37 -13.34 2.65
C GLU A 455 -12.90 -13.77 2.78
N PHE A 456 -12.12 -13.19 3.71
CA PHE A 456 -10.73 -13.60 4.00
C PHE A 456 -10.58 -15.13 4.09
N ASP A 457 -11.49 -15.81 4.80
CA ASP A 457 -11.45 -17.26 5.02
C ASP A 457 -11.63 -18.08 3.73
N GLU A 458 -12.17 -17.50 2.67
CA GLU A 458 -12.32 -18.14 1.36
C GLU A 458 -11.11 -17.87 0.43
N ILE A 459 -10.33 -16.82 0.68
CA ILE A 459 -9.07 -16.53 -0.04
C ILE A 459 -7.97 -17.49 0.44
N TYR A 460 -7.81 -17.63 1.75
CA TYR A 460 -6.72 -18.38 2.39
C TYR A 460 -7.18 -19.74 2.97
N ALA A 461 -8.23 -20.32 2.38
CA ALA A 461 -8.91 -21.52 2.89
C ALA A 461 -7.98 -22.74 3.07
N GLU A 462 -6.90 -22.86 2.29
CA GLU A 462 -5.91 -23.94 2.41
C GLU A 462 -5.05 -23.84 3.69
N GLU A 463 -4.99 -22.67 4.34
CA GLU A 463 -4.31 -22.46 5.63
C GLU A 463 -5.22 -22.81 6.81
N ILE A 464 -6.51 -22.47 6.72
CA ILE A 464 -7.47 -22.57 7.83
C ILE A 464 -7.80 -24.04 8.17
N GLU A 465 -7.73 -24.98 7.21
CA GLU A 465 -7.80 -26.41 7.53
C GLU A 465 -6.66 -26.87 8.46
N TRP A 466 -5.47 -26.25 8.40
CA TRP A 466 -4.32 -26.62 9.23
C TRP A 466 -4.48 -26.19 10.70
N ALA A 467 -5.14 -25.05 10.94
CA ALA A 467 -5.48 -24.58 12.29
C ALA A 467 -6.60 -25.42 12.97
N GLY A 468 -7.33 -26.24 12.20
CA GLY A 468 -8.58 -26.88 12.64
C GLY A 468 -8.45 -28.24 13.34
N GLU A 469 -7.71 -29.20 12.78
CA GLU A 469 -7.66 -30.58 13.29
C GLU A 469 -6.23 -31.16 13.33
N GLY A 470 -5.83 -31.68 14.51
CA GLY A 470 -4.57 -32.40 14.71
C GLY A 470 -4.70 -33.94 14.63
N GLU A 471 -3.54 -34.60 14.60
CA GLU A 471 -3.26 -36.05 14.53
C GLU A 471 -3.10 -36.70 13.13
N GLU A 472 -1.84 -37.13 12.90
CA GLU A 472 -1.37 -38.22 12.02
C GLU A 472 -1.33 -38.06 10.47
N SER A 473 -0.08 -37.91 9.98
CA SER A 473 0.56 -38.72 8.94
C SER A 473 0.71 -38.21 7.49
N TYR A 474 1.68 -37.30 7.27
CA TYR A 474 2.39 -37.20 5.99
C TYR A 474 3.66 -38.08 5.95
N GLN A 475 3.48 -39.40 5.72
CA GLN A 475 4.57 -40.25 5.23
C GLN A 475 4.37 -40.64 3.76
N GLY A 476 4.94 -39.79 2.89
CA GLY A 476 5.46 -40.24 1.59
C GLY A 476 4.59 -40.00 0.36
N GLU A 477 4.57 -38.76 -0.13
CA GLU A 477 4.48 -38.53 -1.59
C GLU A 477 5.42 -37.41 -2.13
N ILE A 478 6.10 -36.65 -1.26
CA ILE A 478 7.09 -35.60 -1.62
C ILE A 478 8.52 -36.18 -1.81
N VAL A 479 8.66 -37.29 -2.55
CA VAL A 479 9.97 -38.01 -2.69
C VAL A 479 10.32 -38.26 -4.15
N ALA A 480 10.28 -37.20 -4.97
CA ALA A 480 10.61 -37.25 -6.40
C ALA A 480 11.31 -36.00 -6.97
N GLY A 481 11.33 -34.87 -6.24
CA GLY A 481 11.78 -33.57 -6.78
C GLY A 481 13.13 -33.05 -6.27
N LEU A 482 13.48 -33.30 -5.00
CA LEU A 482 14.57 -32.62 -4.30
C LEU A 482 15.55 -33.64 -3.68
N ASP A 483 16.81 -33.60 -4.11
CA ASP A 483 17.93 -34.40 -3.59
C ASP A 483 19.27 -33.69 -3.87
N THR A 484 20.29 -33.90 -3.03
CA THR A 484 21.65 -33.30 -3.02
C THR A 484 21.77 -31.79 -2.70
N LEU A 485 22.11 -31.51 -1.43
CA LEU A 485 21.67 -30.33 -0.69
C LEU A 485 22.57 -30.22 0.60
N MET A 486 23.31 -29.12 0.94
CA MET A 486 24.11 -28.95 2.22
C MET A 486 24.65 -27.55 2.71
N GLU A 487 24.33 -27.20 3.99
CA GLU A 487 25.05 -26.45 5.10
C GLU A 487 25.58 -24.96 5.05
N SER A 488 25.18 -24.10 6.03
CA SER A 488 25.65 -22.72 6.50
C SER A 488 25.21 -21.40 5.79
N THR A 489 24.68 -20.29 6.39
CA THR A 489 24.16 -19.83 7.74
C THR A 489 25.15 -19.18 8.80
N PRO A 490 24.90 -18.04 9.57
CA PRO A 490 23.72 -17.12 9.63
C PRO A 490 23.58 -15.51 9.93
N ILE A 491 24.51 -14.50 9.98
CA ILE A 491 24.30 -13.07 10.57
C ILE A 491 23.20 -12.05 10.06
N ILE A 492 22.99 -10.91 10.78
CA ILE A 492 21.92 -9.84 10.69
C ILE A 492 22.39 -8.35 10.59
N GLY A 493 21.46 -7.36 10.39
CA GLY A 493 21.37 -6.16 11.29
C GLY A 493 21.03 -4.70 10.83
N THR A 494 19.73 -4.36 10.61
CA THR A 494 18.99 -3.07 10.89
C THR A 494 19.38 -1.66 10.34
N SER A 495 18.59 -1.18 9.35
CA SER A 495 17.86 0.12 9.15
C SER A 495 18.48 1.56 9.21
N GLU A 496 18.19 2.36 8.15
CA GLU A 496 18.09 3.86 8.09
C GLU A 496 17.03 4.30 7.01
N PRO A 497 16.60 5.59 6.92
CA PRO A 497 15.46 6.03 6.07
C PRO A 497 15.75 6.31 4.58
N LEU A 498 14.69 6.48 3.79
CA LEU A 498 14.70 6.46 2.31
C LEU A 498 15.12 7.80 1.64
N PRO A 499 16.08 7.80 0.68
CA PRO A 499 16.47 9.00 -0.08
C PRO A 499 15.48 9.48 -1.16
N GLN A 500 15.79 10.66 -1.72
CA GLN A 500 14.83 11.75 -1.94
C GLN A 500 14.38 12.01 -3.41
N GLU A 501 14.88 11.26 -4.39
CA GLU A 501 14.75 11.63 -5.82
C GLU A 501 14.24 10.50 -6.72
N LEU A 502 12.91 10.33 -6.77
CA LEU A 502 12.25 9.80 -7.97
C LEU A 502 12.17 10.91 -9.02
N GLN A 503 12.80 10.70 -10.18
CA GLN A 503 12.72 11.56 -11.36
C GLN A 503 12.46 10.66 -12.59
N VAL A 504 11.48 11.02 -13.44
CA VAL A 504 11.16 10.32 -14.70
C VAL A 504 11.06 11.36 -15.82
N ALA A 505 11.31 10.94 -17.08
CA ALA A 505 11.70 11.82 -18.21
C ALA A 505 10.72 11.88 -19.40
#